data_AF-A0AAW6WEL8-F1
#
_entry.id   AF-A0AAW6WEL8-F1
#
_cell.length_a   1.000
_cell.length_b   1.000
_cell.length_c   1.000
_cell.angle_alpha   90.00
_cell.angle_beta   90.00
_cell.angle_gamma   90.00
#
_symmetry.space_group_name_H-M   'P 1'
#
loop_
_entity.id
_entity.type
_entity.pdbx_description
1 polymer ?
#
loop_
_entity_poly.entity_id
_entity_poly.type
_entity_poly.pdbx_seq_one_letter_code
_entity_poly.pdbx_strand_id
1 'polypeptide(L)'
;MIDYAKKLREYRHEHGISQKEIAELLSVTQPFLSMLESGKIKVESENLKKKIEDLIGIQEEPTLGGKTAEEVLEAIVEKEEQKEDKIHSPSHYKIKGCKFESIHLLTNIVEELPGSLAFYVGNAIKYLIRAEKKNGREDYEKAKVYLQWAIDLKYSGSGCSEDEIAGSLGTDWLTIISGVCDSMDLKKGFTMNEIFKSIITCDYEVAMKYLNTLLEL
;
A
#
# COMPACT_ATOMS: atom_id res chain seq x y z
N MET A 1 31.88 4.19 11.65
CA MET A 1 33.21 4.53 12.21
C MET A 1 33.11 5.93 12.78
N ILE A 2 33.40 6.13 14.07
CA ILE A 2 33.23 7.41 14.75
C ILE A 2 34.24 8.43 14.20
N ASP A 3 33.75 9.60 13.79
CA ASP A 3 34.60 10.74 13.39
C ASP A 3 34.91 11.60 14.62
N TYR A 4 35.99 11.22 15.32
CA TYR A 4 36.45 11.91 16.53
C TYR A 4 36.81 13.38 16.29
N ALA A 5 37.28 13.74 15.09
CA ALA A 5 37.63 15.12 14.77
C ALA A 5 36.37 16.00 14.69
N LYS A 6 35.31 15.48 14.06
CA LYS A 6 34.01 16.17 14.00
C LYS A 6 33.40 16.34 15.39
N LYS A 7 33.34 15.27 16.18
CA LYS A 7 32.75 15.31 17.54
C LYS A 7 33.49 16.25 18.49
N LEU A 8 34.82 16.29 18.44
CA LEU A 8 35.62 17.24 19.23
C LEU A 8 35.33 18.70 18.88
N ARG A 9 35.21 19.00 17.58
CA ARG A 9 34.91 20.35 17.12
C ARG A 9 33.52 20.79 17.58
N GLU A 10 32.52 19.91 17.46
CA GLU A 10 31.15 20.14 17.93
C GLU A 10 31.11 20.42 19.43
N TYR A 11 31.71 19.54 20.25
CA TYR A 11 31.83 19.72 21.69
C TYR A 11 32.49 21.06 22.07
N ARG A 12 33.58 21.42 21.39
CA ARG A 12 34.29 22.68 21.60
C ARG A 12 33.41 23.90 21.35
N HIS A 13 32.62 23.88 20.26
CA HIS A 13 31.72 24.98 19.93
C HIS A 13 30.51 25.06 20.87
N GLU A 14 29.93 23.94 21.25
CA GLU A 14 28.79 23.88 22.19
C GLU A 14 29.16 24.43 23.57
N HIS A 15 30.37 24.15 24.05
CA HIS A 15 30.83 24.58 25.36
C HIS A 15 31.60 25.91 25.33
N GLY A 16 31.73 26.54 24.15
CA GLY A 16 32.43 27.81 23.99
C GLY A 16 33.93 27.77 24.32
N ILE A 17 34.56 26.59 24.22
CA ILE A 17 35.95 26.36 24.63
C ILE A 17 36.88 26.73 23.46
N SER A 18 38.07 27.25 23.75
CA SER A 18 39.10 27.50 22.73
C SER A 18 39.84 26.23 22.32
N GLN A 19 40.45 26.24 21.13
CA GLN A 19 41.31 25.12 20.70
C GLN A 19 42.50 24.90 21.65
N LYS A 20 42.96 25.96 22.32
CA LYS A 20 44.06 25.87 23.28
C LYS A 20 43.64 25.08 24.52
N GLU A 21 42.46 25.39 25.07
CA GLU A 21 41.93 24.75 26.26
C GLU A 21 41.59 23.27 26.00
N ILE A 22 41.00 22.93 24.86
CA ILE A 22 40.77 21.51 24.47
C ILE A 22 42.10 20.76 24.29
N ALA A 23 43.12 21.42 23.72
CA ALA A 23 44.43 20.79 23.54
C ALA A 23 45.10 20.50 24.90
N GLU A 24 44.97 21.41 25.87
CA GLU A 24 45.45 21.20 27.24
C GLU A 24 44.73 20.03 27.92
N LEU A 25 43.40 19.94 27.80
CA LEU A 25 42.60 18.84 28.36
C LEU A 25 42.98 17.47 27.79
N LEU A 26 43.27 17.39 26.49
CA LEU A 26 43.72 16.16 25.82
C LEU A 26 45.22 15.88 26.01
N SER A 27 45.96 16.82 26.61
CA SER A 27 47.43 16.81 26.70
C SER A 27 48.14 16.74 25.34
N VAL A 28 47.64 17.50 24.36
CA VAL A 28 48.20 17.63 23.02
C VAL A 28 48.56 19.08 22.73
N THR A 29 49.28 19.34 21.64
CA THR A 29 49.58 20.72 21.23
C THR A 29 48.41 21.33 20.49
N GLN A 30 48.19 22.64 20.62
CA GLN A 30 47.15 23.36 19.88
C GLN A 30 47.29 23.19 18.34
N PRO A 31 48.49 23.22 17.73
CA PRO A 31 48.65 22.91 16.31
C PRO A 31 48.19 21.51 15.94
N PHE A 32 48.45 20.51 16.79
CA PHE A 32 47.98 19.14 16.59
C PHE A 32 46.45 19.07 16.60
N LEU A 33 45.78 19.72 17.57
CA LEU A 33 44.32 19.79 17.60
C LEU A 33 43.74 20.49 16.36
N SER A 34 44.37 21.57 15.88
CA SER A 34 43.95 22.26 14.65
C SER A 34 44.06 21.36 13.41
N MET A 35 45.14 20.59 13.29
CA MET A 35 45.31 19.60 12.21
C MET A 35 44.31 18.46 12.32
N LEU A 36 43.93 18.08 13.53
CA LEU A 36 42.91 17.08 13.80
C LEU A 36 41.51 17.57 13.40
N GLU A 37 41.07 18.73 13.89
CA GLU A 37 39.77 19.34 13.57
C GLU A 37 39.62 19.67 12.08
N SER A 38 40.72 19.94 11.37
CA SER A 38 40.74 20.19 9.93
C SER A 38 40.81 18.92 9.07
N GLY A 39 40.89 17.74 9.71
CA GLY A 39 40.93 16.45 9.02
C GLY A 39 42.26 16.13 8.33
N LYS A 40 43.31 16.93 8.56
CA LYS A 40 44.66 16.68 8.03
C LYS A 40 45.34 15.49 8.71
N ILE A 41 44.94 15.18 9.93
CA ILE A 41 45.43 14.06 10.73
C ILE A 41 44.23 13.26 11.22
N LYS A 42 44.32 11.93 11.17
CA LYS A 42 43.32 11.02 11.73
C LYS A 42 43.73 10.55 13.13
N VAL A 43 42.75 10.27 13.99
CA VAL A 43 43.01 9.70 15.33
C VAL A 43 43.28 8.19 15.18
N GLU A 44 44.55 7.81 15.20
CA GLU A 44 44.98 6.40 15.18
C GLU A 44 45.37 5.87 16.57
N SER A 45 45.80 6.76 17.47
CA SER A 45 46.22 6.40 18.83
C SER A 45 45.03 6.05 19.72
N GLU A 46 45.03 4.83 20.25
CA GLU A 46 44.00 4.34 21.16
C GLU A 46 43.92 5.15 22.46
N ASN A 47 45.06 5.63 22.95
CA ASN A 47 45.12 6.51 24.12
C ASN A 47 44.43 7.86 23.87
N LEU A 48 44.54 8.38 22.64
CA LEU A 48 43.90 9.65 22.29
C LEU A 48 42.39 9.48 22.11
N LYS A 49 41.94 8.36 21.50
CA LYS A 49 40.50 8.04 21.41
C LYS A 49 39.85 7.98 22.78
N LYS A 50 40.45 7.24 23.72
CA LYS A 50 39.91 7.09 25.07
C LYS A 50 39.80 8.42 25.81
N LYS A 51 40.82 9.28 25.69
CA LYS A 51 40.76 10.65 26.25
C LYS A 51 39.65 11.50 25.65
N ILE A 52 39.39 11.35 24.35
CA ILE A 52 38.31 12.07 23.66
C ILE A 52 36.95 11.54 24.10
N GLU A 53 36.80 10.22 24.25
CA GLU A 53 35.57 9.57 24.72
C GLU A 53 35.24 9.97 26.16
N ASP A 54 36.24 9.96 27.05
CA ASP A 54 36.12 10.40 28.44
C ASP A 54 35.77 11.90 28.52
N LEU A 55 36.30 12.73 27.63
CA LEU A 55 36.06 14.18 27.60
C LEU A 55 34.66 14.54 27.09
N ILE A 56 34.20 13.86 26.03
CA ILE A 56 32.92 14.17 25.36
C ILE A 56 31.75 13.39 26.02
N GLY A 57 32.04 12.40 26.88
CA GLY A 57 31.02 11.57 27.50
C GLY A 57 30.27 10.69 26.51
N ILE A 58 30.94 10.27 25.43
CA ILE A 58 30.36 9.40 24.40
C ILE A 58 30.21 8.01 25.01
N GLN A 59 29.04 7.71 25.59
CA GLN A 59 28.61 6.33 25.73
C GLN A 59 28.10 5.87 24.36
N GLU A 60 28.59 4.76 23.83
CA GLU A 60 27.96 4.15 22.67
C GLU A 60 26.51 3.82 23.03
N GLU A 61 25.55 4.42 22.33
CA GLU A 61 24.16 3.99 22.43
C GLU A 61 24.11 2.50 22.05
N PRO A 62 23.52 1.64 22.90
CA PRO A 62 23.41 0.23 22.59
C PRO A 62 22.56 0.08 21.33
N THR A 63 23.21 -0.31 20.23
CA THR A 63 22.54 -0.58 18.96
C THR A 63 22.33 -2.08 18.79
N LEU A 64 21.17 -2.48 18.28
CA LEU A 64 20.91 -3.87 17.90
C LEU A 64 20.95 -3.95 16.37
N GLY A 65 21.94 -4.66 15.83
CA GLY A 65 22.10 -4.80 14.37
C GLY A 65 22.33 -3.46 13.65
N GLY A 66 22.93 -2.48 14.33
CA GLY A 66 23.23 -1.16 13.78
C GLY A 66 22.06 -0.17 13.80
N LYS A 67 20.95 -0.50 14.47
CA LYS A 67 19.81 0.41 14.69
C LYS A 67 19.72 0.88 16.13
N THR A 68 19.30 2.13 16.35
CA THR A 68 19.00 2.69 17.68
C THR A 68 17.67 2.16 18.22
N ALA A 69 17.41 2.38 19.51
CA ALA A 69 16.13 2.03 20.11
C ALA A 69 14.97 2.79 19.47
N GLU A 70 15.14 4.08 19.15
CA GLU A 70 14.13 4.86 18.42
C GLU A 70 13.84 4.28 17.03
N GLU A 71 14.88 3.95 16.25
CA GLU A 71 14.72 3.40 14.89
C GLU A 71 14.02 2.03 14.90
N VAL A 72 14.26 1.23 15.93
CA VAL A 72 13.55 -0.06 16.12
C VAL A 72 12.09 0.19 16.52
N LEU A 73 11.84 1.14 17.40
CA LEU A 73 10.48 1.50 17.84
C LEU A 73 9.65 2.05 16.67
N GLU A 74 10.23 2.96 15.89
CA GLU A 74 9.61 3.56 14.70
C GLU A 74 9.28 2.49 13.66
N ALA A 75 10.21 1.56 13.40
CA ALA A 75 9.98 0.44 12.48
C ALA A 75 8.91 -0.57 12.99
N ILE A 76 8.71 -0.70 14.30
CA ILE A 76 7.64 -1.52 14.88
C ILE A 76 6.30 -0.81 14.73
N VAL A 77 6.24 0.50 15.03
CA VAL A 77 5.03 1.33 14.89
C VAL A 77 4.58 1.39 13.44
N GLU A 78 5.48 1.63 12.48
CA GLU A 78 5.16 1.61 11.05
C GLU A 78 4.60 0.26 10.59
N LYS A 79 5.10 -0.86 11.13
CA LYS A 79 4.59 -2.20 10.83
C LYS A 79 3.20 -2.47 11.41
N GLU A 80 2.89 -1.90 12.57
CA GLU A 80 1.55 -2.03 13.16
C GLU A 80 0.52 -1.16 12.43
N GLU A 81 0.89 0.03 11.95
CA GLU A 81 0.00 0.88 11.14
C GLU A 81 -0.30 0.28 9.76
N GLN A 82 0.60 -0.56 9.22
CA GLN A 82 0.41 -1.26 7.95
C GLN A 82 -0.36 -2.59 8.06
N LYS A 83 -0.92 -2.94 9.23
CA LYS A 83 -1.71 -4.17 9.36
C LYS A 83 -3.02 -4.03 8.57
N GLU A 84 -3.04 -4.56 7.35
CA GLU A 84 -4.25 -4.65 6.55
C GLU A 84 -5.36 -5.38 7.33
N ASP A 85 -6.53 -4.75 7.45
CA ASP A 85 -7.73 -5.41 7.96
C ASP A 85 -8.26 -6.41 6.92
N LYS A 86 -7.77 -7.66 7.04
CA LYS A 86 -8.14 -8.76 6.15
C LYS A 86 -9.57 -9.26 6.34
N ILE A 87 -10.28 -8.81 7.38
CA ILE A 87 -11.62 -9.29 7.71
C ILE A 87 -12.66 -8.29 7.21
N HIS A 88 -12.55 -7.01 7.59
CA HIS A 88 -13.58 -6.01 7.31
C HIS A 88 -13.33 -5.19 6.03
N SER A 89 -12.07 -5.00 5.62
CA SER A 89 -11.71 -4.24 4.41
C SER A 89 -10.61 -4.89 3.58
N PRO A 90 -10.82 -6.12 3.04
CA PRO A 90 -9.80 -6.82 2.30
C PRO A 90 -9.41 -6.07 1.02
N SER A 91 -8.11 -5.97 0.74
CA SER A 91 -7.57 -5.22 -0.41
C SER A 91 -8.14 -5.64 -1.77
N HIS A 92 -8.46 -6.93 -1.95
CA HIS A 92 -9.05 -7.45 -3.20
C HIS A 92 -10.50 -7.03 -3.46
N TYR A 93 -11.18 -6.41 -2.49
CA TYR A 93 -12.51 -5.83 -2.67
C TYR A 93 -12.51 -4.32 -2.89
N LYS A 94 -11.35 -3.67 -2.78
CA LYS A 94 -11.21 -2.25 -3.08
C LYS A 94 -11.22 -2.03 -4.59
N ILE A 95 -11.94 -1.01 -5.04
CA ILE A 95 -11.98 -0.57 -6.43
C ILE A 95 -11.07 0.66 -6.53
N LYS A 96 -10.02 0.59 -7.35
CA LYS A 96 -9.03 1.67 -7.43
C LYS A 96 -9.68 2.93 -8.00
N GLY A 97 -9.37 4.08 -7.40
CA GLY A 97 -9.99 5.36 -7.79
C GLY A 97 -11.35 5.63 -7.13
N CYS A 98 -11.98 4.63 -6.51
CA CYS A 98 -13.23 4.80 -5.78
C CYS A 98 -12.99 4.95 -4.27
N LYS A 99 -13.86 5.71 -3.61
CA LYS A 99 -13.89 5.86 -2.13
C LYS A 99 -14.78 4.81 -1.44
N PHE A 100 -15.24 3.81 -2.19
CA PHE A 100 -16.08 2.72 -1.73
C PHE A 100 -15.49 1.37 -2.14
N GLU A 101 -15.94 0.32 -1.48
CA GLU A 101 -15.58 -1.07 -1.81
C GLU A 101 -16.61 -1.75 -2.71
N SER A 102 -16.22 -2.83 -3.36
CA SER A 102 -17.05 -3.65 -4.24
C SER A 102 -18.39 -4.09 -3.65
N ILE A 103 -18.51 -4.23 -2.34
CA ILE A 103 -19.80 -4.51 -1.69
C ILE A 103 -20.82 -3.40 -1.96
N HIS A 104 -20.42 -2.12 -1.96
CA HIS A 104 -21.32 -1.00 -2.20
C HIS A 104 -21.84 -1.00 -3.64
N LEU A 105 -20.96 -1.27 -4.61
CA LEU A 105 -21.33 -1.45 -6.02
C LEU A 105 -22.31 -2.61 -6.18
N LEU A 106 -21.96 -3.76 -5.60
CA LEU A 106 -22.80 -4.97 -5.64
C LEU A 106 -24.18 -4.69 -5.04
N THR A 107 -24.24 -4.10 -3.84
CA THR A 107 -25.50 -3.81 -3.16
C THR A 107 -26.41 -2.91 -3.98
N ASN A 108 -25.87 -1.86 -4.63
CA ASN A 108 -26.65 -1.00 -5.51
C ASN A 108 -27.18 -1.75 -6.73
N ILE A 109 -26.37 -2.63 -7.34
CA ILE A 109 -26.81 -3.39 -8.53
C ILE A 109 -27.94 -4.37 -8.20
N VAL A 110 -27.95 -4.94 -6.99
CA VAL A 110 -28.93 -5.99 -6.61
C VAL A 110 -30.11 -5.49 -5.78
N GLU A 111 -30.15 -4.20 -5.42
CA GLU A 111 -31.11 -3.64 -4.46
C GLU A 111 -32.57 -3.95 -4.81
N GLU A 112 -32.92 -3.78 -6.08
CA GLU A 112 -34.29 -3.97 -6.59
C GLU A 112 -34.56 -5.37 -7.17
N LEU A 113 -33.59 -6.29 -7.06
CA LEU A 113 -33.73 -7.64 -7.61
C LEU A 113 -34.45 -8.59 -6.62
N PRO A 114 -35.29 -9.52 -7.11
CA PRO A 114 -35.89 -10.56 -6.27
C PRO A 114 -34.81 -11.37 -5.52
N GLY A 115 -35.08 -11.78 -4.27
CA GLY A 115 -34.05 -12.35 -3.38
C GLY A 115 -33.20 -13.49 -3.97
N SER A 116 -33.81 -14.45 -4.69
CA SER A 116 -33.06 -15.53 -5.35
C SER A 116 -32.17 -15.01 -6.48
N LEU A 117 -32.66 -14.04 -7.25
CA LEU A 117 -31.92 -13.44 -8.35
C LEU A 117 -30.77 -12.56 -7.81
N ALA A 118 -31.05 -11.73 -6.81
CA ALA A 118 -30.06 -10.91 -6.11
C ALA A 118 -28.90 -11.76 -5.56
N PHE A 119 -29.23 -12.93 -4.99
CA PHE A 119 -28.22 -13.87 -4.49
C PHE A 119 -27.30 -14.38 -5.61
N TYR A 120 -27.86 -14.76 -6.77
CA TYR A 120 -27.07 -15.26 -7.88
C TYR A 120 -26.23 -14.17 -8.53
N VAL A 121 -26.85 -13.04 -8.87
CA VAL A 121 -26.20 -11.88 -9.49
C VAL A 121 -25.11 -11.32 -8.58
N GLY A 122 -25.38 -11.16 -7.29
CA GLY A 122 -24.39 -10.68 -6.33
C GLY A 122 -23.15 -11.58 -6.26
N ASN A 123 -23.34 -12.90 -6.27
CA ASN A 123 -22.20 -13.82 -6.32
C ASN A 123 -21.43 -13.76 -7.65
N ALA A 124 -22.13 -13.64 -8.79
CA ALA A 124 -21.47 -13.45 -10.09
C ALA A 124 -20.58 -12.19 -10.08
N ILE A 125 -21.12 -11.04 -9.66
CA ILE A 125 -20.37 -9.77 -9.53
C ILE A 125 -19.17 -9.92 -8.59
N LYS A 126 -19.37 -10.53 -7.42
CA LYS A 126 -18.30 -10.79 -6.44
C LYS A 126 -17.12 -11.53 -7.08
N TYR A 127 -17.40 -12.57 -7.88
CA TYR A 127 -16.34 -13.33 -8.53
C TYR A 127 -15.69 -12.59 -9.70
N LEU A 128 -16.46 -11.83 -10.49
CA LEU A 128 -15.91 -10.97 -11.56
C LEU A 128 -14.88 -9.97 -11.01
N ILE A 129 -15.22 -9.25 -9.93
CA ILE A 129 -14.32 -8.26 -9.31
C ILE A 129 -13.08 -8.92 -8.72
N ARG A 130 -13.22 -10.14 -8.19
CA ARG A 130 -12.16 -10.85 -7.48
C ARG A 130 -11.19 -11.58 -8.40
N ALA A 131 -11.60 -11.93 -9.61
CA ALA A 131 -10.84 -12.79 -10.52
C ALA A 131 -9.41 -12.28 -10.73
N GLU A 132 -9.21 -11.05 -11.18
CA GLU A 132 -7.87 -10.49 -11.43
C GLU A 132 -7.03 -10.23 -10.16
N LYS A 133 -7.65 -10.31 -8.98
CA LYS A 133 -7.00 -9.98 -7.70
C LYS A 133 -6.70 -11.21 -6.84
N LYS A 134 -7.26 -12.37 -7.16
CA LYS A 134 -7.16 -13.57 -6.29
C LYS A 134 -7.00 -14.89 -7.03
N ASN A 135 -8.05 -15.38 -7.70
CA ASN A 135 -8.09 -16.76 -8.21
C ASN A 135 -8.16 -16.86 -9.74
N GLY A 136 -8.13 -15.73 -10.46
CA GLY A 136 -8.14 -15.68 -11.93
C GLY A 136 -9.29 -16.47 -12.53
N ARG A 137 -8.94 -17.40 -13.43
CA ARG A 137 -9.87 -18.25 -14.19
C ARG A 137 -10.89 -18.99 -13.33
N GLU A 138 -10.51 -19.46 -12.14
CA GLU A 138 -11.44 -20.20 -11.27
C GLU A 138 -12.62 -19.32 -10.84
N ASP A 139 -12.39 -18.04 -10.56
CA ASP A 139 -13.47 -17.12 -10.19
C ASP A 139 -14.35 -16.80 -11.41
N TYR A 140 -13.80 -16.71 -12.63
CA TYR A 140 -14.61 -16.56 -13.84
C TYR A 140 -15.54 -17.75 -14.09
N GLU A 141 -15.05 -18.98 -13.90
CA GLU A 141 -15.91 -20.18 -14.03
C GLU A 141 -17.00 -20.21 -12.93
N LYS A 142 -16.69 -19.75 -11.71
CA LYS A 142 -17.72 -19.57 -10.68
C LYS A 142 -18.74 -18.51 -11.07
N ALA A 143 -18.31 -17.38 -11.62
CA ALA A 143 -19.21 -16.34 -12.11
C ALA A 143 -20.18 -16.89 -13.15
N LYS A 144 -19.72 -17.76 -14.07
CA LYS A 144 -20.58 -18.45 -15.04
C LYS A 144 -21.65 -19.32 -14.37
N VAL A 145 -21.27 -20.14 -13.38
CA VAL A 145 -22.25 -20.99 -12.68
C VAL A 145 -23.37 -20.15 -12.07
N TYR A 146 -23.02 -19.07 -11.38
CA TYR A 146 -24.00 -18.17 -10.77
C TYR A 146 -24.85 -17.41 -11.80
N LEU A 147 -24.24 -16.96 -12.90
CA LEU A 147 -24.96 -16.29 -13.97
C LEU A 147 -25.92 -17.24 -14.69
N GLN A 148 -25.55 -18.51 -14.85
CA GLN A 148 -26.45 -19.53 -15.40
C GLN A 148 -27.68 -19.73 -14.51
N TRP A 149 -27.50 -19.82 -13.19
CA TRP A 149 -28.65 -19.90 -12.27
C TRP A 149 -29.55 -18.66 -12.32
N ALA A 150 -28.98 -17.48 -12.55
CA ALA A 150 -29.76 -16.26 -12.78
C ALA A 150 -30.58 -16.35 -14.10
N ILE A 151 -29.99 -16.86 -15.19
CA ILE A 151 -30.68 -17.09 -16.47
C ILE A 151 -31.84 -18.10 -16.30
N ASP A 152 -31.61 -19.18 -15.55
CA ASP A 152 -32.59 -20.25 -15.36
C ASP A 152 -33.86 -19.77 -14.62
N LEU A 153 -33.78 -18.67 -13.86
CA LEU A 153 -34.94 -18.02 -13.24
C LEU A 153 -35.88 -17.34 -14.25
N LYS A 154 -35.44 -17.12 -15.50
CA LYS A 154 -36.21 -16.48 -16.58
C LYS A 154 -36.84 -15.14 -16.13
N TYR A 155 -36.07 -14.37 -15.39
CA TYR A 155 -36.49 -13.05 -14.94
C TYR A 155 -36.69 -12.12 -16.14
N SER A 156 -37.78 -11.35 -16.14
CA SER A 156 -38.16 -10.45 -17.24
C SER A 156 -38.32 -9.00 -16.78
N GLY A 157 -37.82 -8.65 -15.60
CA GLY A 157 -37.81 -7.26 -15.15
C GLY A 157 -36.69 -6.47 -15.82
N SER A 158 -36.83 -5.14 -15.82
CA SER A 158 -35.80 -4.24 -16.31
C SER A 158 -34.79 -3.94 -15.21
N GLY A 159 -33.51 -3.88 -15.57
CA GLY A 159 -32.48 -3.30 -14.72
C GLY A 159 -32.49 -1.77 -14.74
N CYS A 160 -31.39 -1.18 -14.29
CA CYS A 160 -31.13 0.26 -14.36
C CYS A 160 -29.99 0.55 -15.36
N SER A 161 -29.58 1.81 -15.47
CA SER A 161 -28.39 2.22 -16.22
C SER A 161 -27.15 2.27 -15.34
N GLU A 162 -25.97 2.14 -15.97
CA GLU A 162 -24.69 2.31 -15.30
C GLU A 162 -24.50 3.72 -14.70
N ASP A 163 -25.12 4.73 -15.31
CA ASP A 163 -25.06 6.11 -14.85
C ASP A 163 -25.89 6.31 -13.57
N GLU A 164 -27.03 5.65 -13.43
CA GLU A 164 -27.82 5.65 -12.19
C GLU A 164 -27.05 5.02 -11.04
N ILE A 165 -26.40 3.86 -11.29
CA ILE A 165 -25.55 3.17 -10.30
C ILE A 165 -24.34 4.03 -9.92
N ALA A 166 -23.67 4.63 -10.90
CA ALA A 166 -22.52 5.47 -10.60
C ALA A 166 -22.91 6.74 -9.82
N GLY A 167 -24.05 7.33 -10.18
CA GLY A 167 -24.62 8.50 -9.53
C GLY A 167 -24.96 8.25 -8.06
N SER A 168 -25.56 7.10 -7.73
CA SER A 168 -25.86 6.74 -6.32
C SER A 168 -24.60 6.56 -5.47
N LEU A 169 -23.48 6.19 -6.11
CA LEU A 169 -22.17 6.04 -5.48
C LEU A 169 -21.34 7.34 -5.49
N GLY A 170 -21.88 8.44 -6.02
CA GLY A 170 -21.22 9.74 -6.06
C GLY A 170 -19.99 9.78 -6.97
N THR A 171 -20.01 8.99 -8.06
CA THR A 171 -18.92 8.92 -9.05
C THR A 171 -19.47 8.75 -10.46
N ASP A 172 -18.62 8.45 -11.44
CA ASP A 172 -18.98 8.16 -12.82
C ASP A 172 -18.62 6.71 -13.18
N TRP A 173 -19.33 6.12 -14.15
CA TRP A 173 -19.13 4.72 -14.51
C TRP A 173 -17.71 4.43 -14.99
N LEU A 174 -17.08 5.38 -15.69
CA LEU A 174 -15.72 5.21 -16.20
C LEU A 174 -14.72 5.04 -15.06
N THR A 175 -14.84 5.81 -13.99
CA THR A 175 -14.04 5.66 -12.77
C THR A 175 -14.22 4.27 -12.15
N ILE A 176 -15.46 3.80 -12.03
CA ILE A 176 -15.77 2.47 -11.46
C ILE A 176 -15.15 1.36 -12.29
N ILE A 177 -15.45 1.31 -13.59
CA ILE A 177 -15.03 0.21 -14.44
C ILE A 177 -13.50 0.22 -14.65
N SER A 178 -12.88 1.40 -14.72
CA SER A 178 -11.41 1.50 -14.75
C SER A 178 -10.78 0.95 -13.47
N GLY A 179 -11.39 1.20 -12.32
CA GLY A 179 -10.94 0.66 -11.04
C GLY A 179 -11.13 -0.85 -10.89
N VAL A 180 -12.16 -1.42 -11.52
CA VAL A 180 -12.38 -2.87 -11.59
C VAL A 180 -11.36 -3.52 -12.54
N CYS A 181 -11.10 -2.89 -13.68
CA CYS A 181 -10.24 -3.41 -14.76
C CYS A 181 -8.78 -2.96 -14.70
N ASP A 182 -8.30 -2.40 -13.57
CA ASP A 182 -6.98 -1.73 -13.47
C ASP A 182 -5.79 -2.57 -13.95
N SER A 183 -5.84 -3.89 -13.81
CA SER A 183 -4.78 -4.81 -14.22
C SER A 183 -5.05 -5.52 -15.55
N MET A 184 -6.14 -5.19 -16.25
CA MET A 184 -6.54 -5.85 -17.49
C MET A 184 -6.00 -5.12 -18.72
N ASP A 185 -5.75 -5.87 -19.81
CA ASP A 185 -5.53 -5.25 -21.11
C ASP A 185 -6.82 -4.61 -21.66
N LEU A 186 -6.69 -3.78 -22.69
CA LEU A 186 -7.80 -3.05 -23.31
C LEU A 186 -8.95 -3.94 -23.78
N LYS A 187 -8.67 -5.13 -24.32
CA LYS A 187 -9.72 -6.02 -24.82
C LYS A 187 -10.46 -6.65 -23.66
N LYS A 188 -9.74 -7.17 -22.67
CA LYS A 188 -10.33 -7.74 -21.44
C LYS A 188 -11.14 -6.69 -20.67
N GLY A 189 -10.61 -5.48 -20.53
CA GLY A 189 -11.29 -4.36 -19.89
C GLY A 189 -12.59 -3.98 -20.60
N PHE A 190 -12.58 -3.91 -21.94
CA PHE A 190 -13.79 -3.68 -22.74
C PHE A 190 -14.81 -4.81 -22.55
N THR A 191 -14.38 -6.07 -22.64
CA THR A 191 -15.27 -7.21 -22.43
C THR A 191 -15.86 -7.23 -21.02
N MET A 192 -15.06 -6.91 -20.00
CA MET A 192 -15.52 -6.79 -18.61
C MET A 192 -16.57 -5.68 -18.46
N ASN A 193 -16.36 -4.52 -19.09
CA ASN A 193 -17.35 -3.45 -19.12
C ASN A 193 -18.70 -3.92 -19.67
N GLU A 194 -18.68 -4.64 -20.80
CA GLU A 194 -19.92 -5.16 -21.40
C GLU A 194 -20.61 -6.21 -20.53
N ILE A 195 -19.86 -7.06 -19.82
CA ILE A 195 -20.43 -8.00 -18.83
C ILE A 195 -21.19 -7.21 -17.75
N PHE A 196 -20.55 -6.21 -17.14
CA PHE A 196 -21.16 -5.42 -16.07
C PHE A 196 -22.40 -4.67 -16.55
N LYS A 197 -22.33 -4.00 -17.71
CA LYS A 197 -23.48 -3.30 -18.28
C LYS A 197 -24.65 -4.25 -18.53
N SER A 198 -24.39 -5.42 -19.09
CA SER A 198 -25.41 -6.44 -19.33
C SER A 198 -26.04 -6.96 -18.04
N ILE A 199 -25.24 -7.13 -16.98
CA ILE A 199 -25.76 -7.49 -15.65
C ILE A 199 -26.65 -6.39 -15.08
N ILE A 200 -26.21 -5.13 -15.17
CA ILE A 200 -26.92 -3.95 -14.66
C ILE A 200 -28.29 -3.79 -15.35
N THR A 201 -28.36 -4.06 -16.65
CA THR A 201 -29.60 -4.03 -17.44
C THR A 201 -30.42 -5.32 -17.34
N CYS A 202 -29.99 -6.30 -16.55
CA CYS A 202 -30.59 -7.63 -16.39
C CYS A 202 -30.58 -8.53 -17.65
N ASP A 203 -29.71 -8.25 -18.63
CA ASP A 203 -29.48 -9.12 -19.78
C ASP A 203 -28.38 -10.17 -19.49
N TYR A 204 -28.75 -11.17 -18.70
CA TYR A 204 -27.79 -12.18 -18.22
C TYR A 204 -27.29 -13.12 -19.34
N GLU A 205 -28.07 -13.31 -20.40
CA GLU A 205 -27.64 -14.10 -21.56
C GLU A 205 -26.54 -13.38 -22.34
N VAL A 206 -26.65 -12.06 -22.53
CA VAL A 206 -25.58 -11.25 -23.13
C VAL A 206 -24.36 -11.19 -22.21
N ALA A 207 -24.57 -11.02 -20.89
CA ALA A 207 -23.47 -11.09 -19.91
C ALA A 207 -22.70 -12.42 -20.02
N MET A 208 -23.42 -13.55 -20.15
CA MET A 208 -22.82 -14.88 -20.29
C MET A 208 -22.00 -15.01 -21.57
N LYS A 209 -22.49 -14.46 -22.69
CA LYS A 209 -21.74 -14.45 -23.96
C LYS A 209 -20.41 -13.72 -23.80
N TYR A 210 -20.43 -12.50 -23.24
CA TYR A 210 -19.19 -11.75 -23.00
C TYR A 210 -18.26 -12.43 -22.00
N LEU A 211 -18.79 -13.07 -20.96
CA LEU A 211 -17.98 -13.83 -20.01
C LEU A 211 -17.29 -15.04 -20.64
N ASN A 212 -17.95 -15.73 -21.58
CA ASN A 212 -17.30 -16.78 -22.36
C ASN A 212 -16.20 -16.21 -23.26
N THR A 213 -16.46 -15.09 -23.94
CA THR A 213 -15.43 -14.39 -24.72
C THR A 213 -14.22 -14.00 -23.85
N LEU A 214 -14.45 -13.48 -22.64
CA LEU A 214 -13.38 -13.09 -21.72
C LEU A 214 -12.45 -14.27 -21.36
N LEU A 215 -13.01 -15.47 -21.22
CA LEU A 215 -12.27 -16.69 -20.88
C LEU A 215 -11.42 -17.25 -22.04
N GLU A 216 -11.65 -16.77 -23.27
CA GLU A 216 -10.91 -17.12 -24.47
C GLU A 216 -9.78 -16.13 -24.80
N LEU A 217 -9.76 -14.95 -24.15
CA LEU A 217 -8.74 -13.91 -24.29
C LEU A 217 -7.52 -14.13 -23.39
#